data_AF-A0A960XE07-F1
#
_entry.id   AF-A0A960XE07-F1
#
_cell.length_a   1.000
_cell.length_b   1.000
_cell.length_c   1.000
_cell.angle_alpha   90.00
_cell.angle_beta   90.00
_cell.angle_gamma   90.00
#
_symmetry.space_group_name_H-M   'P 1'
#
loop_
_entity.id
_entity.type
_entity.pdbx_description
1 polymer ?
#
loop_
_entity_poly.entity_id
_entity_poly.type
_entity_poly.pdbx_seq_one_letter_code
_entity_poly.pdbx_strand_id
1 'polypeptide(L)' 'SKMNEEQLFYFLSRGISMEDAISMVVNGFCKDVIRELPLEFAAEAQKLLALKLENSVG' A
#
# COMPACT_ATOMS: atom_id res chain seq x y z
N SER A 1 6.49 7.75 7.80
CA SER A 1 5.31 6.97 7.36
C SER A 1 5.56 5.46 7.47
N LYS A 2 5.77 4.94 8.68
CA LYS A 2 5.80 3.49 8.96
C LYS A 2 4.47 3.11 9.60
N MET A 3 3.93 1.93 9.29
CA MET A 3 2.80 1.36 10.03
C MET A 3 3.18 1.25 11.51
N ASN A 4 2.34 1.79 12.39
CA ASN A 4 2.54 1.67 13.83
C ASN A 4 2.25 0.22 14.28
N GLU A 5 2.93 -0.26 15.33
CA GLU A 5 2.72 -1.61 15.87
C GLU A 5 1.26 -1.84 16.30
N GLU A 6 0.58 -0.83 16.83
CA GLU A 6 -0.86 -0.92 17.14
C GLU A 6 -1.73 -1.16 15.91
N GLN A 7 -1.39 -0.53 14.77
CA GLN A 7 -2.15 -0.73 13.53
C GLN A 7 -1.94 -2.15 13.00
N LEU A 8 -0.70 -2.63 13.06
CA LEU A 8 -0.38 -4.01 12.69
C LEU A 8 -1.14 -5.01 13.60
N PHE A 9 -1.11 -4.80 14.91
CA PHE A 9 -1.82 -5.65 15.87
C PHE A 9 -3.34 -5.63 15.65
N TYR A 10 -3.90 -4.46 15.32
CA TYR A 10 -5.31 -4.34 14.95
C TYR A 10 -5.66 -5.19 13.72
N PHE A 11 -4.85 -5.13 12.65
CA PHE A 11 -5.06 -5.95 11.46
C PHE A 11 -4.93 -7.45 11.75
N LEU A 12 -3.87 -7.85 12.45
CA LEU A 12 -3.65 -9.24 12.83
C LEU A 12 -4.77 -9.79 13.72
N SER A 13 -5.28 -8.99 14.67
CA SER A 13 -6.41 -9.39 15.54
C SER A 13 -7.72 -9.63 14.78
N ARG A 14 -7.84 -9.06 13.57
CA ARG A 14 -8.99 -9.26 12.66
C ARG A 14 -8.74 -10.36 11.63
N GLY A 15 -7.63 -11.10 11.74
CA GLY A 15 -7.24 -12.15 10.81
C GLY A 15 -6.71 -11.64 9.47
N ILE A 16 -6.33 -10.35 9.39
CA ILE A 16 -5.76 -9.75 8.19
C ILE A 16 -4.24 -9.95 8.25
N SER A 17 -3.68 -10.52 7.18
CA SER A 17 -2.24 -10.78 7.11
C SER A 17 -1.44 -9.46 7.10
N MET A 18 -0.17 -9.52 7.50
CA MET A 18 0.71 -8.36 7.48
C MET A 18 0.84 -7.78 6.05
N GLU A 19 0.94 -8.65 5.04
CA GLU A 19 1.03 -8.23 3.63
C GLU A 19 -0.25 -7.53 3.16
N ASP A 20 -1.42 -8.07 3.51
CA ASP A 20 -2.71 -7.44 3.17
C ASP A 20 -2.90 -6.10 3.89
N ALA A 21 -2.48 -6.01 5.15
CA ALA A 21 -2.49 -4.78 5.93
C ALA A 21 -1.61 -3.69 5.28
N ILE A 22 -0.39 -4.05 4.88
CA ILE A 22 0.53 -3.16 4.18
C ILE A 22 -0.07 -2.73 2.84
N SER A 23 -0.61 -3.67 2.07
CA SER A 23 -1.27 -3.39 0.79
C SER A 23 -2.43 -2.41 0.95
N MET A 24 -3.31 -2.60 1.96
CA MET A 24 -4.41 -1.68 2.23
C MET A 24 -3.94 -0.27 2.62
N VAL A 25 -2.95 -0.16 3.50
CA VAL A 25 -2.43 1.14 3.95
C VAL A 25 -1.78 1.89 2.78
N VAL A 26 -0.98 1.19 1.97
CA VAL A 26 -0.31 1.79 0.82
C VAL A 26 -1.32 2.18 -0.27
N ASN A 27 -2.29 1.32 -0.56
CA ASN A 27 -3.37 1.63 -1.50
C ASN A 27 -4.20 2.83 -1.02
N GLY A 28 -4.48 2.94 0.28
CA GLY A 28 -5.17 4.09 0.87
C GLY A 28 -4.37 5.40 0.70
N PHE A 29 -3.06 5.35 0.94
CA PHE A 29 -2.17 6.51 0.78
C PHE A 29 -2.00 6.93 -0.69
N CYS A 30 -1.85 5.96 -1.59
CA CYS A 30 -1.68 6.22 -3.01
C CYS A 30 -2.98 6.59 -3.73
N LYS A 31 -4.15 6.41 -3.10
CA LYS A 31 -5.46 6.70 -3.72
C LYS A 31 -5.59 8.16 -4.15
N ASP A 32 -5.19 9.09 -3.30
CA ASP A 32 -5.29 10.52 -3.62
C ASP A 32 -4.22 10.94 -4.64
N VAL A 33 -3.02 10.35 -4.55
CA VAL A 33 -1.94 10.57 -5.51
C VAL A 33 -2.31 10.05 -6.91
N ILE A 34 -2.95 8.88 -7.00
CA ILE A 34 -3.40 8.28 -8.27
C ILE A 34 -4.58 9.07 -8.86
N ARG A 35 -5.44 9.68 -8.03
CA ARG A 35 -6.56 10.50 -8.51
C ARG A 35 -6.12 11.82 -9.14
N GLU A 36 -5.03 12.40 -8.63
CA GLU A 36 -4.42 13.60 -9.21
C GLU A 36 -3.53 13.27 -10.42
N LEU A 37 -3.22 11.99 -10.64
CA LEU A 37 -2.41 11.55 -11.77
C LEU A 37 -3.27 11.44 -13.03
N PRO A 38 -2.84 11.99 -14.18
CA PRO A 38 -3.56 11.81 -15.43
C PRO A 38 -3.74 10.31 -15.74
N LEU A 39 -4.95 9.92 -16.19
CA LEU A 39 -5.35 8.52 -16.41
C LEU A 39 -4.37 7.75 -17.30
N GLU A 40 -3.75 8.44 -18.24
CA GLU A 40 -2.71 7.93 -19.14
C GLU A 40 -1.42 7.48 -18.46
N PHE A 41 -1.17 7.91 -17.22
CA PHE A 41 -0.02 7.49 -16.40
C PHE A 41 -0.39 6.63 -15.19
N ALA A 42 -1.68 6.51 -14.86
CA ALA A 42 -2.16 5.77 -13.68
C ALA A 42 -1.77 4.28 -13.71
N ALA A 43 -1.86 3.65 -14.90
CA ALA A 43 -1.50 2.24 -15.08
C ALA A 43 0.00 1.97 -14.90
N GLU A 44 0.86 2.91 -15.33
CA GLU A 44 2.32 2.83 -15.19
C GLU A 44 2.74 3.04 -13.72
N ALA A 45 2.14 4.03 -13.06
CA ALA A 45 2.40 4.34 -11.65
C ALA A 45 2.01 3.18 -10.72
N GLN A 46 0.87 2.52 -10.96
CA GLN A 46 0.47 1.33 -10.20
C GLN A 46 1.49 0.19 -10.31
N LYS A 47 2.02 -0.08 -11.51
CA LYS A 47 3.03 -1.12 -11.74
C LYS A 47 4.34 -0.80 -11.02
N LEU A 48 4.82 0.44 -11.11
CA LEU A 48 6.04 0.88 -10.43
C LEU A 48 5.92 0.80 -8.90
N LEU A 49 4.74 1.12 -8.36
CA LEU A 49 4.46 1.01 -6.93
C LEU A 49 4.50 -0.44 -6.45
N ALA A 50 3.87 -1.36 -7.19
CA ALA A 50 3.88 -2.79 -6.89
C ALA A 50 5.32 -3.35 -6.89
N LEU A 51 6.12 -3.01 -7.91
CA LEU A 51 7.52 -3.44 -8.02
C LEU A 51 8.42 -2.90 -6.87
N LYS A 52 8.16 -1.68 -6.38
CA LYS A 52 8.87 -1.14 -5.22
C LYS A 52 8.46 -1.82 -3.92
N LEU A 53 7.20 -2.22 -3.78
CA LEU A 53 6.70 -2.91 -2.60
C LEU A 53 7.31 -4.31 -2.47
N GLU A 54 7.34 -5.09 -3.56
CA GLU A 54 7.99 -6.41 -3.57
C GLU A 54 9.48 -6.31 -3.19
N ASN A 55 10.19 -5.28 -3.65
CA ASN A 55 11.60 -5.09 -3.33
C ASN A 55 11.87 -4.42 -1.97
N SER A 56 10.85 -3.87 -1.31
CA SER A 56 11.01 -3.16 -0.03
C SER A 56 10.56 -4.00 1.18
N VAL A 57 9.96 -5.16 0.94
CA VAL A 57 9.68 -6.19 1.95
C VAL A 57 10.81 -7.23 1.86
N GLY A 58 11.98 -6.85 2.35
CA GLY A 58 13.19 -7.66 2.44
C GLY A 58 14.05 -7.21 3.62
#